data_AF-A0AAD2CLE2-F1
#
_entry.id   AF-A0AAD2CLE2-F1
#
_cell.length_a   1.000
_cell.length_b   1.000
_cell.length_c   1.000
_cell.angle_alpha   90.00
_cell.angle_beta   90.00
_cell.angle_gamma   90.00
#
_symmetry.space_group_name_H-M   'P 1'
#
loop_
_entity.id
_entity.type
_entity.pdbx_description
1 polymer ?
#
loop_
_entity_poly.entity_id
_entity_poly.type
_entity_poly.pdbx_seq_one_letter_code
_entity_poly.pdbx_strand_id
1 'polypeptide(L)'
;MSAAAARRRKQLLARKKQQQESAGDAVAAQLQKLLADDSLSEEATAYEALQLAQSQVRKKVHANEFKEAVDLAYNASLSILKHGRVSVASQLLTVLANVLRETHTEETDELLDRLVELDKAHKVAMEGKTGLEADRLQRLQRDWLRRCVQWSSELGPIRFGSTRMQELYAAQCWAIAHSIEKEIEEEEVAGLKADAITHMALAEKPETIIEWLKTLPKPTDQETKTGHVCPPAERDSLLTRAVLCLCAIENLRDATTLVKSYIDSVEEREIDTLTKSYTSKDDGKAPSHIIFCCMLLRTCEKDPRTGPLFSWLLRSFKRELDAMFKTQIIQSYTTKIGKIYFNIQPPPNMMNMLENMMGMMGGMGGAGGGMNPAMMQAMMQGM
;
A
#
# COMPACT_ATOMS: atom_id res chain seq x y z
N MET A 1 -10.10 33.58 46.85
CA MET A 1 -8.69 33.72 46.45
C MET A 1 -8.29 35.18 46.52
N SER A 2 -7.21 35.53 47.22
CA SER A 2 -6.72 36.91 47.33
C SER A 2 -6.24 37.45 45.98
N ALA A 3 -6.52 38.72 45.68
CA ALA A 3 -6.08 39.42 44.46
C ALA A 3 -4.55 39.37 44.26
N ALA A 4 -3.78 39.23 45.35
CA ALA A 4 -2.32 39.08 45.30
C ALA A 4 -1.89 37.70 44.74
N ALA A 5 -2.64 36.64 45.06
CA ALA A 5 -2.35 35.28 44.57
C ALA A 5 -2.63 35.15 43.06
N ALA A 6 -3.67 35.82 42.55
CA ALA A 6 -3.98 35.87 41.12
C ALA A 6 -2.90 36.61 40.32
N ARG A 7 -2.36 37.74 40.84
CA ARG A 7 -1.27 38.49 40.21
C ARG A 7 0.04 37.69 40.18
N ARG A 8 0.39 36.97 41.26
CA ARG A 8 1.56 36.08 41.30
C ARG A 8 1.47 34.94 40.29
N ARG A 9 0.30 34.29 40.15
CA ARG A 9 0.09 33.27 39.10
C ARG A 9 0.25 33.85 37.69
N LYS A 10 -0.32 35.03 37.42
CA LYS A 10 -0.20 35.70 36.11
C LYS A 10 1.26 36.06 35.79
N GLN A 11 2.02 36.57 36.77
CA GLN A 11 3.45 36.86 36.59
C GLN A 11 4.29 35.60 36.39
N LEU A 12 4.04 34.52 37.13
CA LEU A 12 4.76 33.26 36.94
C LEU A 12 4.47 32.64 35.57
N LEU A 13 3.23 32.69 35.09
CA LEU A 13 2.88 32.24 33.74
C LEU A 13 3.52 33.10 32.66
N ALA A 14 3.52 34.43 32.80
CA ALA A 14 4.16 35.33 31.85
C ALA A 14 5.69 35.13 31.81
N ARG A 15 6.32 34.92 32.97
CA ARG A 15 7.76 34.69 33.08
C ARG A 15 8.17 33.31 32.55
N LYS A 16 7.33 32.29 32.76
CA LYS A 16 7.50 30.95 32.17
C LYS A 16 7.33 30.97 30.65
N LYS A 17 6.39 31.79 30.14
CA LYS A 17 6.18 32.02 28.71
C LYS A 17 7.39 32.74 28.07
N GLN A 18 7.90 33.81 28.68
CA GLN A 18 9.11 34.50 28.23
C GLN A 18 10.37 33.62 28.28
N GLN A 19 10.52 32.78 29.30
CA GLN A 19 11.63 31.82 29.36
C GLN A 19 11.51 30.70 28.31
N GLN A 20 10.30 30.25 27.98
CA GLN A 20 10.08 29.27 26.92
C GLN A 20 10.23 29.84 25.50
N GLU A 21 9.92 31.12 25.31
CA GLU A 21 10.12 31.84 24.05
C GLU A 21 11.63 32.07 23.81
N SER A 22 12.36 32.60 24.81
CA SER A 22 13.81 32.84 24.71
C SER A 22 14.66 31.57 24.62
N ALA A 23 14.33 30.51 25.36
CA ALA A 23 15.03 29.22 25.24
C ALA A 23 14.70 28.49 23.92
N GLY A 24 13.52 28.76 23.34
CA GLY A 24 13.12 28.22 22.05
C GLY A 24 14.04 28.64 20.91
N ASP A 25 14.43 29.91 20.92
CA ASP A 25 15.26 30.52 19.90
C ASP A 25 16.71 30.00 19.96
N ALA A 26 17.23 29.79 21.18
CA ALA A 26 18.57 29.23 21.37
C ALA A 26 18.70 27.80 20.83
N VAL A 27 17.69 26.95 21.05
CA VAL A 27 17.69 25.57 20.55
C VAL A 27 17.53 25.53 19.02
N ALA A 28 16.70 26.40 18.45
CA ALA A 28 16.57 26.52 17.00
C ALA A 28 17.88 26.98 16.35
N ALA A 29 18.56 27.96 16.94
CA ALA A 29 19.86 28.44 16.49
C ALA A 29 20.95 27.34 16.60
N GLN A 30 20.96 26.57 17.69
CA GLN A 30 21.87 25.43 17.84
C GLN A 30 21.62 24.37 16.76
N LEU A 31 20.36 24.02 16.50
CA LEU A 31 20.02 23.09 15.44
C LEU A 31 20.47 23.60 14.06
N GLN A 32 20.22 24.87 13.73
CA GLN A 32 20.68 25.46 12.47
C GLN A 32 22.20 25.41 12.34
N LYS A 33 22.93 25.69 13.42
CA LYS A 33 24.39 25.57 13.45
C LYS A 33 24.83 24.14 13.16
N LEU A 34 24.25 23.15 13.83
CA LEU A 34 24.60 21.73 13.63
C LEU A 34 24.28 21.25 12.22
N LEU A 35 23.16 21.68 11.64
CA LEU A 35 22.76 21.30 10.28
C LEU A 35 23.62 21.92 9.17
N ALA A 36 24.39 22.97 9.49
CA ALA A 36 25.30 23.65 8.59
C ALA A 36 26.77 23.27 8.81
N ASP A 37 27.07 22.48 9.85
CA ASP A 37 28.43 22.07 10.21
C ASP A 37 28.81 20.80 9.44
N ASP A 38 30.03 20.76 8.89
CA ASP A 38 30.58 19.56 8.25
C ASP A 38 30.70 18.38 9.24
N SER A 39 30.76 18.67 10.55
CA SER A 39 30.74 17.66 11.61
C SER A 39 29.41 16.91 11.69
N LEU A 40 28.36 17.31 10.96
CA LEU A 40 27.12 16.52 10.81
C LEU A 40 27.39 15.16 10.15
N SER A 41 28.53 15.03 9.46
CA SER A 41 29.06 13.76 9.01
C SER A 41 29.50 12.84 10.15
N GLU A 42 29.52 13.24 11.43
CA GLU A 42 29.78 12.41 12.61
C GLU A 42 28.47 11.88 13.24
N GLU A 43 28.51 10.66 13.78
CA GLU A 43 27.29 9.99 14.29
C GLU A 43 26.72 10.69 15.52
N ALA A 44 27.57 11.14 16.45
CA ALA A 44 27.15 11.84 17.66
C ALA A 44 26.46 13.17 17.32
N THR A 45 27.06 13.97 16.43
CA THR A 45 26.49 15.25 15.97
C THR A 45 25.18 15.04 15.22
N ALA A 46 25.11 14.05 14.32
CA ALA A 46 23.89 13.74 13.59
C ALA A 46 22.75 13.32 14.55
N TYR A 47 23.06 12.53 15.57
CA TYR A 47 22.08 12.13 16.57
C TYR A 47 21.62 13.31 17.43
N GLU A 48 22.53 14.21 17.84
CA GLU A 48 22.16 15.45 18.53
C GLU A 48 21.24 16.31 17.67
N ALA A 49 21.58 16.52 16.39
CA ALA A 49 20.75 17.26 15.45
C ALA A 49 19.36 16.63 15.30
N LEU A 50 19.26 15.29 15.24
CA LEU A 50 17.99 14.57 15.21
C LEU A 50 17.13 14.86 16.45
N GLN A 51 17.70 14.77 17.66
CA GLN A 51 16.96 14.99 18.89
C GLN A 51 16.43 16.43 18.99
N LEU A 52 17.26 17.41 18.64
CA LEU A 52 16.87 18.82 18.62
C LEU A 52 15.80 19.08 17.55
N ALA A 53 15.93 18.51 16.35
CA ALA A 53 14.94 18.61 15.30
C ALA A 53 13.60 18.01 15.72
N GLN A 54 13.58 16.80 16.27
CA GLN A 54 12.35 16.16 16.75
C GLN A 54 11.65 16.99 17.83
N SER A 55 12.42 17.50 18.80
CA SER A 55 11.90 18.36 19.86
C SER A 55 11.26 19.63 19.31
N GLN A 56 11.94 20.31 18.38
CA GLN A 56 11.46 21.55 17.77
C GLN A 56 10.24 21.32 16.86
N VAL A 57 10.22 20.24 16.09
CA VAL A 57 9.05 19.84 15.28
C VAL A 57 7.85 19.64 16.19
N ARG A 58 7.98 18.89 17.29
CA ARG A 58 6.89 18.67 18.26
C ARG A 58 6.43 19.97 18.91
N LYS A 59 7.37 20.85 19.27
CA LYS A 59 7.05 22.17 19.81
C LYS A 59 6.19 22.98 18.82
N LYS A 60 6.56 22.98 17.54
CA LYS A 60 5.83 23.69 16.46
C LYS A 60 4.45 23.11 16.21
N VAL A 61 4.33 21.77 16.18
CA VAL A 61 3.02 21.10 16.11
C VAL A 61 2.13 21.50 17.29
N HIS A 62 2.64 21.49 18.53
CA HIS A 62 1.87 21.93 19.70
C HIS A 62 1.50 23.42 19.70
N ALA A 63 2.28 24.26 18.99
CA ALA A 63 1.99 25.67 18.78
C ALA A 63 0.99 25.92 17.64
N ASN A 64 0.55 24.88 16.93
CA ASN A 64 -0.22 24.94 15.67
C ASN A 64 0.54 25.64 14.51
N GLU A 65 1.87 25.69 14.59
CA GLU A 65 2.77 26.14 13.52
C GLU A 65 3.08 24.96 12.57
N PHE A 66 2.03 24.41 11.92
CA PHE A 66 2.15 23.16 11.18
C PHE A 66 3.07 23.26 9.96
N LYS A 67 2.98 24.38 9.22
CA LYS A 67 3.83 24.62 8.06
C LYS A 67 5.29 24.64 8.48
N GLU A 68 5.61 25.36 9.54
CA GLU A 68 6.97 25.46 10.05
C GLU A 68 7.48 24.14 10.63
N ALA A 69 6.61 23.31 11.22
CA ALA A 69 6.94 21.95 11.65
C ALA A 69 7.31 21.05 10.47
N VAL A 70 6.52 21.09 9.39
CA VAL A 70 6.78 20.34 8.16
C VAL A 70 8.07 20.83 7.48
N ASP A 71 8.23 22.15 7.33
CA ASP A 71 9.43 22.77 6.76
C ASP A 71 10.68 22.38 7.55
N LEU A 72 10.62 22.38 8.89
CA LEU A 72 11.74 22.00 9.73
C LEU A 72 12.09 20.51 9.58
N ALA A 73 11.10 19.62 9.65
CA ALA A 73 11.32 18.19 9.51
C ALA A 73 11.90 17.84 8.12
N TYR A 74 11.41 18.51 7.08
CA TYR A 74 11.91 18.41 5.71
C TYR A 74 13.38 18.86 5.61
N ASN A 75 13.67 20.10 5.98
CA ASN A 75 15.00 20.71 5.81
C ASN A 75 16.08 19.96 6.61
N ALA A 76 15.76 19.57 7.84
CA ALA A 76 16.68 18.81 8.67
C ALA A 76 16.91 17.40 8.10
N SER A 77 15.88 16.71 7.60
CA SER A 77 16.05 15.39 6.96
C SER A 77 16.94 15.49 5.73
N LEU A 78 16.70 16.50 4.89
CA LEU A 78 17.48 16.73 3.68
C LEU A 78 18.96 17.03 3.99
N SER A 79 19.24 17.87 4.99
CA SER A 79 20.63 18.17 5.36
C SER A 79 21.36 16.93 5.89
N ILE A 80 20.70 16.13 6.75
CA ILE A 80 21.29 14.90 7.29
C ILE A 80 21.55 13.87 6.17
N LEU A 81 20.65 13.76 5.18
CA LEU A 81 20.86 12.91 4.00
C LEU A 81 22.06 13.37 3.17
N LYS A 82 22.21 14.68 2.94
CA LYS A 82 23.35 15.24 2.17
C LYS A 82 24.70 14.93 2.83
N HIS A 83 24.73 14.71 4.14
CA HIS A 83 25.93 14.28 4.88
C HIS A 83 26.08 12.75 5.00
N GLY A 84 25.27 11.96 4.27
CA GLY A 84 25.38 10.50 4.20
C GLY A 84 24.83 9.75 5.41
N ARG A 85 24.20 10.45 6.38
CA ARG A 85 23.70 9.90 7.63
C ARG A 85 22.28 9.34 7.50
N VAL A 86 22.14 8.34 6.63
CA VAL A 86 20.85 7.74 6.23
C VAL A 86 20.03 7.20 7.42
N SER A 87 20.63 6.40 8.31
CA SER A 87 19.92 5.83 9.48
C SER A 87 19.25 6.91 10.36
N VAL A 88 19.95 8.03 10.57
CA VAL A 88 19.47 9.16 11.36
C VAL A 88 18.37 9.90 10.59
N ALA A 89 18.58 10.16 9.30
CA ALA A 89 17.59 10.79 8.45
C ALA A 89 16.29 9.98 8.36
N SER A 90 16.34 8.65 8.23
CA SER A 90 15.15 7.78 8.15
C SER A 90 14.22 7.93 9.36
N GLN A 91 14.77 8.21 10.54
CA GLN A 91 13.96 8.49 11.74
C GLN A 91 13.21 9.81 11.60
N LEU A 92 13.86 10.85 11.09
CA LEU A 92 13.24 12.15 10.89
C LEU A 92 12.27 12.17 9.70
N LEU A 93 12.53 11.40 8.65
CA LEU A 93 11.61 11.14 7.55
C LEU A 93 10.31 10.50 8.06
N THR A 94 10.41 9.53 8.98
CA THR A 94 9.25 8.93 9.63
C THR A 94 8.46 9.96 10.45
N VAL A 95 9.16 10.86 11.15
CA VAL A 95 8.51 11.98 11.86
C VAL A 95 7.80 12.91 10.88
N LEU A 96 8.43 13.28 9.76
CA LEU A 96 7.81 14.11 8.72
C LEU A 96 6.49 13.49 8.23
N ALA A 97 6.49 12.21 7.85
CA ALA A 97 5.28 11.53 7.38
C ALA A 97 4.18 11.47 8.46
N ASN A 98 4.55 11.29 9.73
CA ASN A 98 3.60 11.30 10.84
C ASN A 98 3.03 12.71 11.09
N VAL A 99 3.86 13.75 11.02
CA VAL A 99 3.44 15.14 11.17
C VAL A 99 2.41 15.48 10.10
N LEU A 100 2.70 15.20 8.82
CA LEU A 100 1.77 15.46 7.72
C LEU A 100 0.36 14.87 7.97
N ARG A 101 0.27 13.67 8.54
CA ARG A 101 -1.00 13.03 8.90
C ARG A 101 -1.64 13.61 10.16
N GLU A 102 -0.87 13.78 11.23
CA GLU A 102 -1.34 14.31 12.52
C GLU A 102 -1.87 15.75 12.39
N THR A 103 -1.23 16.57 11.56
CA THR A 103 -1.62 17.96 11.31
C THR A 103 -2.63 18.11 10.18
N HIS A 104 -3.14 17.01 9.63
CA HIS A 104 -4.07 17.00 8.50
C HIS A 104 -3.59 17.89 7.35
N THR A 105 -2.30 17.85 7.03
CA THR A 105 -1.72 18.65 5.96
C THR A 105 -2.14 18.06 4.62
N GLU A 106 -2.90 18.85 3.85
CA GLU A 106 -3.34 18.48 2.51
C GLU A 106 -2.15 18.28 1.57
N GLU A 107 -2.32 17.37 0.61
CA GLU A 107 -1.36 17.17 -0.46
C GLU A 107 -1.26 18.42 -1.35
N THR A 108 -0.03 18.85 -1.63
CA THR A 108 0.27 19.91 -2.59
C THR A 108 1.44 19.49 -3.47
N ASP A 109 1.52 20.06 -4.69
CA ASP A 109 2.63 19.79 -5.61
C ASP A 109 3.99 20.12 -4.98
N GLU A 110 4.07 21.21 -4.19
CA GLU A 110 5.28 21.58 -3.46
C GLU A 110 5.72 20.48 -2.48
N LEU A 111 4.78 19.90 -1.72
CA LEU A 111 5.10 18.81 -0.80
C LEU A 111 5.51 17.55 -1.55
N LEU A 112 4.86 17.24 -2.67
CA LEU A 112 5.25 16.10 -3.51
C LEU A 112 6.66 16.28 -4.09
N ASP A 113 7.02 17.50 -4.54
CA ASP A 113 8.36 17.82 -5.02
C ASP A 113 9.41 17.61 -3.92
N ARG A 114 9.13 18.07 -2.71
CA ARG A 114 9.99 17.87 -1.54
C ARG A 114 10.17 16.40 -1.18
N LEU A 115 9.10 15.59 -1.19
CA LEU A 115 9.21 14.15 -0.93
C LEU A 115 10.02 13.44 -2.03
N VAL A 116 9.87 13.84 -3.30
CA VAL A 116 10.71 13.34 -4.39
C VAL A 116 12.18 13.76 -4.20
N GLU A 117 12.45 14.98 -3.75
CA GLU A 117 13.82 15.43 -3.44
C GLU A 117 14.45 14.60 -2.32
N LEU A 118 13.70 14.29 -1.26
CA LEU A 118 14.16 13.44 -0.17
C LEU A 118 14.47 12.01 -0.64
N ASP A 119 13.65 11.42 -1.50
CA ASP A 119 13.93 10.10 -2.09
C ASP A 119 15.22 10.11 -2.93
N LYS A 120 15.41 11.15 -3.76
CA LYS A 120 16.65 11.34 -4.52
C LYS A 120 17.86 11.47 -3.61
N ALA A 121 17.77 12.33 -2.59
CA ALA A 121 18.85 12.51 -1.62
C ALA A 121 19.17 11.22 -0.86
N HIS A 122 18.14 10.42 -0.52
CA HIS A 122 18.34 9.09 0.06
C HIS A 122 19.09 8.15 -0.87
N LYS A 123 18.71 8.09 -2.15
CA LYS A 123 19.41 7.26 -3.15
C LYS A 123 20.88 7.63 -3.28
N VAL A 124 21.19 8.93 -3.37
CA VAL A 124 22.59 9.41 -3.40
C VAL A 124 23.33 9.01 -2.11
N ALA A 125 22.71 9.20 -0.94
CA ALA A 125 23.31 8.84 0.35
C ALA A 125 23.48 7.32 0.58
N MET A 126 22.86 6.50 -0.27
CA MET A 126 22.98 5.04 -0.28
C MET A 126 23.98 4.51 -1.31
N GLU A 127 24.52 5.36 -2.19
CA GLU A 127 25.51 4.94 -3.19
C GLU A 127 26.73 4.29 -2.52
N GLY A 128 27.14 3.13 -3.04
CA GLY A 128 28.26 2.36 -2.52
C GLY A 128 28.00 1.61 -1.20
N LYS A 129 26.82 1.73 -0.58
CA LYS A 129 26.46 0.96 0.62
C LYS A 129 25.97 -0.43 0.24
N THR A 130 26.56 -1.46 0.85
CA THR A 130 26.24 -2.87 0.61
C THR A 130 26.13 -3.66 1.92
N GLY A 131 25.52 -4.84 1.86
CA GLY A 131 25.38 -5.74 3.00
C GLY A 131 24.18 -5.43 3.89
N LEU A 132 24.10 -6.11 5.04
CA LEU A 132 22.93 -6.14 5.92
C LEU A 132 22.43 -4.76 6.36
N GLU A 133 23.35 -3.82 6.65
CA GLU A 133 22.96 -2.47 7.02
C GLU A 133 22.34 -1.72 5.84
N ALA A 134 22.85 -1.91 4.62
CA ALA A 134 22.26 -1.30 3.44
C ALA A 134 20.83 -1.84 3.22
N ASP A 135 20.62 -3.16 3.36
CA ASP A 135 19.29 -3.77 3.23
C ASP A 135 18.31 -3.23 4.29
N ARG A 136 18.77 -3.07 5.53
CA ARG A 136 17.98 -2.45 6.61
C ARG A 136 17.56 -1.04 6.25
N LEU A 137 18.48 -0.21 5.73
CA LEU A 137 18.20 1.17 5.35
C LEU A 137 17.24 1.25 4.15
N GLN A 138 17.38 0.38 3.15
CA GLN A 138 16.45 0.30 2.03
C GLN A 138 15.02 -0.06 2.50
N ARG A 139 14.88 -0.94 3.50
CA ARG A 139 13.58 -1.27 4.11
C ARG A 139 12.98 -0.10 4.87
N LEU A 140 13.80 0.70 5.57
CA LEU A 140 13.32 1.94 6.21
C LEU A 140 12.80 2.94 5.17
N GLN A 141 13.49 3.08 4.04
CA GLN A 141 13.03 3.93 2.94
C GLN A 141 11.70 3.46 2.35
N ARG A 142 11.57 2.16 2.07
CA ARG A 142 10.31 1.53 1.63
C ARG A 142 9.18 1.85 2.60
N ASP A 143 9.43 1.68 3.90
CA ASP A 143 8.47 1.90 4.95
C ASP A 143 8.05 3.37 5.10
N TRP A 144 8.97 4.30 4.84
CA TRP A 144 8.67 5.73 4.77
C TRP A 144 7.82 6.06 3.53
N LEU A 145 8.20 5.58 2.34
CA LEU A 145 7.45 5.78 1.10
C LEU A 145 6.01 5.22 1.21
N ARG A 146 5.84 4.06 1.86
CA ARG A 146 4.51 3.50 2.16
C ARG A 146 3.65 4.48 2.98
N ARG A 147 4.24 5.16 3.96
CA ARG A 147 3.54 6.17 4.78
C ARG A 147 3.20 7.41 3.96
N CYS A 148 4.07 7.82 3.03
CA CYS A 148 3.78 8.90 2.08
C CYS A 148 2.61 8.53 1.15
N VAL A 149 2.55 7.29 0.64
CA VAL A 149 1.40 6.80 -0.13
C VAL A 149 0.12 6.85 0.71
N GLN A 150 0.16 6.36 1.95
CA GLN A 150 -1.00 6.41 2.86
C GLN A 150 -1.47 7.85 3.11
N TRP A 151 -0.55 8.75 3.44
CA TRP A 151 -0.84 10.18 3.59
C TRP A 151 -1.50 10.77 2.35
N SER A 152 -0.91 10.56 1.16
CA SER A 152 -1.47 11.05 -0.11
C SER A 152 -2.85 10.47 -0.42
N SER A 153 -3.15 9.24 0.02
CA SER A 153 -4.46 8.61 -0.20
C SER A 153 -5.53 9.13 0.77
N GLU A 154 -5.12 9.57 1.96
CA GLU A 154 -6.01 10.07 3.00
C GLU A 154 -6.31 11.57 2.83
N LEU A 155 -5.30 12.35 2.43
CA LEU A 155 -5.34 13.82 2.42
C LEU A 155 -5.05 14.43 1.04
N GLY A 156 -4.98 13.59 -0.01
CA GLY A 156 -4.81 14.01 -1.39
C GLY A 156 -6.05 13.80 -2.26
N PRO A 157 -6.02 14.32 -3.50
CA PRO A 157 -7.17 14.27 -4.40
C PRO A 157 -7.40 12.88 -5.01
N ILE A 158 -6.38 12.01 -5.02
CA ILE A 158 -6.45 10.68 -5.62
C ILE A 158 -6.74 9.66 -4.52
N ARG A 159 -7.84 8.93 -4.66
CA ARG A 159 -8.31 7.92 -3.69
C ARG A 159 -7.25 6.89 -3.28
N PHE A 160 -6.37 6.52 -4.20
CA PHE A 160 -5.33 5.52 -3.96
C PHE A 160 -3.98 6.14 -3.62
N GLY A 161 -3.90 7.46 -3.46
CA GLY A 161 -2.65 8.19 -3.27
C GLY A 161 -2.05 8.71 -4.56
N SER A 162 -1.15 9.68 -4.43
CA SER A 162 -0.51 10.37 -5.54
C SER A 162 0.24 9.40 -6.44
N THR A 163 0.05 9.49 -7.76
CA THR A 163 0.76 8.65 -8.75
C THR A 163 2.28 8.75 -8.59
N ARG A 164 2.79 9.92 -8.21
CA ARG A 164 4.21 10.16 -7.93
C ARG A 164 4.71 9.34 -6.74
N MET A 165 3.95 9.31 -5.65
CA MET A 165 4.31 8.53 -4.46
C MET A 165 4.18 7.03 -4.71
N GLN A 166 3.18 6.63 -5.50
CA GLN A 166 3.00 5.26 -5.94
C GLN A 166 4.19 4.76 -6.75
N GLU A 167 4.67 5.55 -7.70
CA GLU A 167 5.84 5.24 -8.52
C GLU A 167 7.10 5.04 -7.67
N LEU A 168 7.37 5.94 -6.72
CA LEU A 168 8.53 5.83 -5.84
C LEU A 168 8.48 4.58 -4.97
N TYR A 169 7.34 4.33 -4.31
CA TYR A 169 7.18 3.16 -3.46
C TYR A 169 7.32 1.86 -4.25
N ALA A 170 6.70 1.80 -5.43
CA ALA A 170 6.79 0.66 -6.32
C ALA A 170 8.23 0.37 -6.74
N ALA A 171 8.95 1.40 -7.20
CA ALA A 171 10.34 1.28 -7.62
C ALA A 171 11.25 0.80 -6.47
N GLN A 172 11.01 1.30 -5.25
CA GLN A 172 11.74 0.88 -4.06
C GLN A 172 11.48 -0.59 -3.72
N CYS A 173 10.23 -1.05 -3.78
CA CYS A 173 9.90 -2.46 -3.56
C CYS A 173 10.57 -3.36 -4.59
N TRP A 174 10.54 -2.97 -5.88
CA TRP A 174 11.19 -3.73 -6.95
C TRP A 174 12.71 -3.82 -6.75
N ALA A 175 13.35 -2.71 -6.39
CA ALA A 175 14.80 -2.66 -6.14
C ALA A 175 15.20 -3.60 -4.99
N ILE A 176 14.47 -3.57 -3.86
CA ILE A 176 14.76 -4.46 -2.72
C ILE A 176 14.54 -5.92 -3.09
N ALA A 177 13.49 -6.23 -3.87
CA ALA A 177 13.25 -7.61 -4.32
C ALA A 177 14.38 -8.19 -5.18
N HIS A 178 15.21 -7.34 -5.80
CA HIS A 178 16.37 -7.75 -6.59
C HIS A 178 17.67 -7.79 -5.77
N SER A 179 17.73 -7.10 -4.64
CA SER A 179 18.93 -7.08 -3.78
C SER A 179 18.96 -8.20 -2.75
N ILE A 180 17.79 -8.72 -2.34
CA ILE A 180 17.69 -9.81 -1.36
C ILE A 180 18.12 -11.15 -1.97
N GLU A 181 18.95 -11.91 -1.24
CA GLU A 181 19.28 -13.29 -1.57
C GLU A 181 18.01 -14.16 -1.52
N LYS A 182 17.62 -14.70 -2.69
CA LYS A 182 16.31 -15.33 -2.89
C LYS A 182 16.04 -16.54 -1.99
N GLU A 183 17.07 -17.26 -1.56
CA GLU A 183 16.92 -18.56 -0.88
C GLU A 183 16.41 -18.47 0.57
N ILE A 184 16.53 -17.31 1.24
CA ILE A 184 16.17 -17.17 2.67
C ILE A 184 14.80 -16.48 2.84
N GLU A 185 14.35 -15.69 1.86
CA GLU A 185 13.21 -14.76 2.01
C GLU A 185 12.21 -14.81 0.84
N GLU A 186 11.97 -15.99 0.26
CA GLU A 186 11.09 -16.15 -0.93
C GLU A 186 9.72 -15.48 -0.78
N GLU A 187 9.08 -15.62 0.39
CA GLU A 187 7.76 -15.01 0.65
C GLU A 187 7.82 -13.48 0.67
N GLU A 188 8.87 -12.90 1.25
CA GLU A 188 9.05 -11.45 1.27
C GLU A 188 9.35 -10.93 -0.14
N VAL A 189 10.21 -11.61 -0.90
CA VAL A 189 10.52 -11.24 -2.29
C VAL A 189 9.25 -11.27 -3.14
N ALA A 190 8.41 -12.31 -3.01
CA ALA A 190 7.12 -12.38 -3.68
C ALA A 190 6.19 -11.23 -3.24
N GLY A 191 6.20 -10.88 -1.94
CA GLY A 191 5.48 -9.73 -1.40
C GLY A 191 5.92 -8.40 -1.98
N LEU A 192 7.22 -8.16 -2.07
CA LEU A 192 7.80 -6.94 -2.61
C LEU A 192 7.50 -6.79 -4.10
N LYS A 193 7.61 -7.86 -4.90
CA LYS A 193 7.26 -7.80 -6.32
C LYS A 193 5.77 -7.59 -6.55
N ALA A 194 4.91 -8.25 -5.75
CA ALA A 194 3.47 -8.06 -5.82
C ALA A 194 3.08 -6.61 -5.48
N ASP A 195 3.68 -6.05 -4.43
CA ASP A 195 3.47 -4.65 -4.04
C ASP A 195 4.02 -3.72 -5.13
N ALA A 196 5.24 -3.94 -5.63
CA ALA A 196 5.83 -3.14 -6.70
C ALA A 196 4.93 -3.04 -7.93
N ILE A 197 4.45 -4.17 -8.43
CA ILE A 197 3.61 -4.22 -9.64
C ILE A 197 2.24 -3.56 -9.39
N THR A 198 1.64 -3.79 -8.23
CA THR A 198 0.36 -3.16 -7.86
C THR A 198 0.50 -1.64 -7.80
N HIS A 199 1.54 -1.16 -7.14
CA HIS A 199 1.74 0.28 -6.95
C HIS A 199 2.20 0.96 -8.25
N MET A 200 2.95 0.27 -9.12
CA MET A 200 3.28 0.80 -10.45
C MET A 200 2.05 0.86 -11.37
N ALA A 201 1.10 -0.06 -11.22
CA ALA A 201 -0.19 0.02 -11.90
C ALA A 201 -1.02 1.21 -11.39
N LEU A 202 -1.06 1.45 -10.07
CA LEU A 202 -1.69 2.64 -9.47
C LEU A 202 -0.98 3.95 -9.83
N ALA A 203 0.29 3.89 -10.21
CA ALA A 203 1.05 5.03 -10.72
C ALA A 203 0.77 5.34 -12.21
N GLU A 204 -0.06 4.52 -12.88
CA GLU A 204 -0.37 4.65 -14.32
C GLU A 204 0.89 4.56 -15.20
N LYS A 205 1.79 3.61 -14.89
CA LYS A 205 3.06 3.38 -15.62
C LYS A 205 3.15 1.97 -16.20
N PRO A 206 2.27 1.59 -17.15
CA PRO A 206 2.27 0.25 -17.73
C PRO A 206 3.60 -0.10 -18.43
N GLU A 207 4.31 0.88 -19.00
CA GLU A 207 5.60 0.67 -19.66
C GLU A 207 6.68 0.22 -18.69
N THR A 208 6.73 0.80 -17.49
CA THR A 208 7.68 0.39 -16.45
C THR A 208 7.40 -1.04 -15.97
N ILE A 209 6.13 -1.42 -15.87
CA ILE A 209 5.74 -2.81 -15.57
C ILE A 209 6.29 -3.75 -16.64
N ILE A 210 6.20 -3.39 -17.92
CA ILE A 210 6.76 -4.20 -19.01
C ILE A 210 8.27 -4.37 -18.86
N GLU A 211 9.00 -3.29 -18.62
CA GLU A 211 10.45 -3.36 -18.42
C GLU A 211 10.84 -4.28 -17.24
N TRP A 212 10.04 -4.28 -16.17
CA TRP A 212 10.20 -5.21 -15.05
C TRP A 212 9.88 -6.65 -15.40
N LEU A 213 8.79 -6.90 -16.13
CA LEU A 213 8.43 -8.27 -16.52
C LEU A 213 9.45 -8.90 -17.49
N LYS A 214 10.16 -8.09 -18.28
CA LYS A 214 11.28 -8.55 -19.13
C LYS A 214 12.45 -9.14 -18.35
N THR A 215 12.67 -8.69 -17.10
CA THR A 215 13.81 -9.19 -16.29
C THR A 215 13.52 -10.54 -15.63
N LEU A 216 12.26 -10.98 -15.62
CA LEU A 216 11.84 -12.23 -15.00
C LEU A 216 12.06 -13.43 -15.92
N PRO A 217 12.27 -14.65 -15.40
CA PRO A 217 12.39 -15.84 -16.23
C PRO A 217 11.08 -16.12 -16.98
N LYS A 218 11.21 -16.80 -18.12
CA LYS A 218 10.05 -17.30 -18.86
C LYS A 218 9.36 -18.44 -18.11
N PRO A 219 8.05 -18.65 -18.32
CA PRO A 219 7.33 -19.78 -17.76
C PRO A 219 8.00 -21.11 -18.14
N THR A 220 8.13 -22.00 -17.16
CA THR A 220 8.69 -23.35 -17.34
C THR A 220 7.63 -24.34 -17.83
N ASP A 221 8.07 -25.48 -18.36
CA ASP A 221 7.16 -26.56 -18.75
C ASP A 221 6.36 -27.11 -17.55
N GLN A 222 6.93 -27.07 -16.35
CA GLN A 222 6.25 -27.50 -15.13
C GLN A 222 5.11 -26.55 -14.77
N GLU A 223 5.35 -25.24 -14.80
CA GLU A 223 4.36 -24.19 -14.51
C GLU A 223 3.26 -24.11 -15.58
N THR A 224 3.55 -24.57 -16.80
CA THR A 224 2.59 -24.53 -17.92
C THR A 224 1.88 -25.85 -18.16
N LYS A 225 2.15 -26.90 -17.37
CA LYS A 225 1.51 -28.21 -17.51
C LYS A 225 0.09 -28.20 -16.96
N THR A 226 -0.87 -28.82 -17.65
CA THR A 226 -2.23 -29.00 -17.11
C THR A 226 -2.15 -29.72 -15.76
N GLY A 227 -2.80 -29.15 -14.75
CA GLY A 227 -2.87 -29.78 -13.44
C GLY A 227 -1.63 -29.59 -12.58
N HIS A 228 -0.71 -28.68 -12.94
CA HIS A 228 0.46 -28.34 -12.14
C HIS A 228 0.09 -27.89 -10.72
N VAL A 229 0.84 -28.33 -9.73
CA VAL A 229 0.60 -28.04 -8.29
C VAL A 229 1.48 -26.90 -7.77
N CYS A 230 2.36 -26.37 -8.61
CA CYS A 230 3.19 -25.22 -8.28
C CYS A 230 2.40 -23.91 -8.43
N PRO A 231 2.91 -22.79 -7.90
CA PRO A 231 2.38 -21.48 -8.24
C PRO A 231 2.44 -21.22 -9.75
N PRO A 232 1.59 -20.35 -10.31
CA PRO A 232 1.74 -19.89 -11.68
C PRO A 232 3.08 -19.19 -11.87
N ALA A 233 3.61 -19.24 -13.09
CA ALA A 233 4.85 -18.56 -13.43
C ALA A 233 4.84 -17.10 -12.97
N GLU A 234 5.91 -16.67 -12.31
CA GLU A 234 5.98 -15.37 -11.63
C GLU A 234 5.64 -14.21 -12.59
N ARG A 235 6.22 -14.24 -13.80
CA ARG A 235 5.97 -13.27 -14.88
C ARG A 235 4.48 -13.16 -15.23
N ASP A 236 3.81 -14.31 -15.42
CA ASP A 236 2.40 -14.42 -15.78
C ASP A 236 1.48 -13.96 -14.62
N SER A 237 1.84 -14.34 -13.37
CA SER A 237 1.13 -13.94 -12.15
C SER A 237 1.19 -12.43 -11.91
N LEU A 238 2.37 -11.81 -12.07
CA LEU A 238 2.53 -10.37 -11.87
C LEU A 238 1.82 -9.55 -12.96
N LEU A 239 1.88 -9.96 -14.23
CA LEU A 239 1.06 -9.37 -15.30
C LEU A 239 -0.43 -9.39 -14.91
N THR A 240 -0.93 -10.56 -14.51
CA THR A 240 -2.34 -10.76 -14.18
C THR A 240 -2.77 -9.86 -13.02
N ARG A 241 -1.91 -9.72 -12.01
CA ARG A 241 -2.14 -8.80 -10.89
C ARG A 241 -2.27 -7.35 -11.35
N ALA A 242 -1.36 -6.88 -12.20
CA ALA A 242 -1.41 -5.51 -12.73
C ALA A 242 -2.70 -5.25 -13.51
N VAL A 243 -3.06 -6.16 -14.43
CA VAL A 243 -4.29 -6.05 -15.23
C VAL A 243 -5.53 -6.04 -14.34
N LEU A 244 -5.61 -6.94 -13.36
CA LEU A 244 -6.72 -6.97 -12.41
C LEU A 244 -6.80 -5.69 -11.57
N CYS A 245 -5.65 -5.14 -11.15
CA CYS A 245 -5.60 -3.87 -10.42
C CYS A 245 -6.15 -2.72 -11.28
N LEU A 246 -5.66 -2.58 -12.52
CA LEU A 246 -6.07 -1.53 -13.47
C LEU A 246 -7.57 -1.62 -13.80
N CYS A 247 -8.08 -2.83 -14.10
CA CYS A 247 -9.51 -3.04 -14.29
C CYS A 247 -10.30 -2.68 -13.02
N ALA A 248 -9.83 -3.07 -11.83
CA ALA A 248 -10.52 -2.78 -10.58
C ALA A 248 -10.56 -1.28 -10.23
N ILE A 249 -9.69 -0.45 -10.81
CA ILE A 249 -9.73 1.02 -10.66
C ILE A 249 -10.30 1.73 -11.89
N GLU A 250 -10.95 0.99 -12.80
CA GLU A 250 -11.60 1.53 -14.01
C GLU A 250 -10.63 2.07 -15.07
N ASN A 251 -9.35 1.72 -14.99
CA ASN A 251 -8.33 2.11 -15.96
C ASN A 251 -8.13 1.03 -17.04
N LEU A 252 -9.14 0.87 -17.91
CA LEU A 252 -9.04 -0.06 -19.05
C LEU A 252 -8.01 0.38 -20.09
N ARG A 253 -7.75 1.70 -20.21
CA ARG A 253 -6.76 2.24 -21.15
C ARG A 253 -5.40 1.62 -20.90
N ASP A 254 -4.90 1.76 -19.67
CA ASP A 254 -3.55 1.31 -19.33
C ASP A 254 -3.50 -0.22 -19.20
N ALA A 255 -4.61 -0.87 -18.81
CA ALA A 255 -4.71 -2.33 -18.82
C ALA A 255 -4.56 -2.90 -20.24
N THR A 256 -5.21 -2.28 -21.22
CA THR A 256 -5.09 -2.65 -22.64
C THR A 256 -3.70 -2.35 -23.19
N THR A 257 -3.11 -1.19 -22.85
CA THR A 257 -1.72 -0.88 -23.22
C THR A 257 -0.74 -1.90 -22.65
N LEU A 258 -0.91 -2.28 -21.39
CA LEU A 258 -0.05 -3.26 -20.72
C LEU A 258 -0.13 -4.64 -21.39
N VAL A 259 -1.34 -5.14 -21.66
CA VAL A 259 -1.52 -6.45 -22.31
C VAL A 259 -0.93 -6.47 -23.72
N LYS A 260 -1.16 -5.42 -24.52
CA LYS A 260 -0.57 -5.32 -25.86
C LYS A 260 0.97 -5.30 -25.81
N SER A 261 1.53 -4.44 -24.96
CA SER A 261 2.98 -4.31 -24.82
C SER A 261 3.62 -5.59 -24.30
N TYR A 262 2.93 -6.35 -23.45
CA TYR A 262 3.38 -7.67 -23.00
C TYR A 262 3.44 -8.67 -24.15
N ILE A 263 2.39 -8.74 -24.96
CA ILE A 263 2.36 -9.61 -26.15
C ILE A 263 3.48 -9.25 -27.12
N ASP A 264 3.70 -7.97 -27.35
CA ASP A 264 4.65 -7.50 -28.36
C ASP A 264 6.12 -7.64 -27.92
N SER A 265 6.41 -7.62 -26.62
CA SER A 265 7.80 -7.46 -26.12
C SER A 265 8.23 -8.39 -24.99
N VAL A 266 7.34 -9.20 -24.44
CA VAL A 266 7.63 -10.07 -23.28
C VAL A 266 7.16 -11.52 -23.50
N GLU A 267 6.02 -11.71 -24.17
CA GLU A 267 5.51 -13.04 -24.48
C GLU A 267 6.31 -13.67 -25.61
N GLU A 268 6.95 -14.79 -25.30
CA GLU A 268 7.77 -15.55 -26.27
C GLU A 268 6.98 -16.73 -26.87
N ARG A 269 5.84 -17.10 -26.27
CA ARG A 269 4.99 -18.21 -26.73
C ARG A 269 4.03 -17.71 -27.82
N GLU A 270 3.87 -18.51 -28.87
CA GLU A 270 2.92 -18.22 -29.96
C GLU A 270 1.48 -18.05 -29.47
N ILE A 271 0.91 -16.85 -29.66
CA ILE A 271 -0.43 -16.48 -29.18
C ILE A 271 -1.53 -17.39 -29.75
N ASP A 272 -1.41 -17.79 -31.01
CA ASP A 272 -2.35 -18.71 -31.65
C ASP A 272 -2.33 -20.09 -30.99
N THR A 273 -1.15 -20.55 -30.58
CA THR A 273 -0.98 -21.79 -29.82
C THR A 273 -1.63 -21.66 -28.44
N LEU A 274 -1.36 -20.57 -27.73
CA LEU A 274 -1.96 -20.33 -26.40
C LEU A 274 -3.50 -20.25 -26.46
N THR A 275 -4.03 -19.64 -27.52
CA THR A 275 -5.48 -19.51 -27.75
C THR A 275 -6.13 -20.87 -28.04
N LYS A 276 -5.47 -21.72 -28.85
CA LYS A 276 -5.92 -23.08 -29.13
C LYS A 276 -5.86 -23.98 -27.90
N SER A 277 -4.80 -23.85 -27.09
CA SER A 277 -4.65 -24.57 -25.82
C SER A 277 -5.82 -24.28 -24.88
N TYR A 278 -6.20 -23.00 -24.75
CA TYR A 278 -7.33 -22.58 -23.92
C TYR A 278 -8.67 -23.20 -24.35
N THR A 279 -8.89 -23.36 -25.65
CA THR A 279 -10.17 -23.80 -26.22
C THR A 279 -10.31 -25.32 -26.33
N SER A 280 -9.24 -26.02 -26.71
CA SER A 280 -9.25 -27.48 -26.93
C SER A 280 -8.84 -28.29 -25.70
N LYS A 281 -7.94 -27.79 -24.84
CA LYS A 281 -7.40 -28.47 -23.64
C LYS A 281 -6.76 -29.86 -23.90
N ASP A 282 -6.56 -30.23 -25.16
CA ASP A 282 -6.03 -31.54 -25.56
C ASP A 282 -4.49 -31.59 -25.57
N ASP A 283 -3.83 -30.44 -25.42
CA ASP A 283 -2.38 -30.30 -25.51
C ASP A 283 -1.65 -30.51 -24.18
N GLY A 284 -2.38 -30.80 -23.10
CA GLY A 284 -1.81 -31.02 -21.77
C GLY A 284 -1.18 -29.76 -21.16
N LYS A 285 -1.54 -28.57 -21.64
CA LYS A 285 -1.10 -27.28 -21.08
C LYS A 285 -2.18 -26.61 -20.22
N ALA A 286 -1.73 -25.89 -19.20
CA ALA A 286 -2.60 -25.09 -18.37
C ALA A 286 -3.06 -23.83 -19.15
N PRO A 287 -4.28 -23.32 -18.88
CA PRO A 287 -4.74 -22.06 -19.43
C PRO A 287 -3.75 -20.91 -19.17
N SER A 288 -3.31 -20.24 -20.24
CA SER A 288 -2.33 -19.15 -20.09
C SER A 288 -2.95 -17.87 -19.53
N HIS A 289 -2.22 -17.24 -18.61
CA HIS A 289 -2.61 -15.98 -17.97
C HIS A 289 -2.73 -14.81 -18.95
N ILE A 290 -1.92 -14.76 -20.01
CA ILE A 290 -2.08 -13.71 -21.03
C ILE A 290 -3.41 -13.84 -21.75
N ILE A 291 -3.88 -15.07 -22.01
CA ILE A 291 -5.19 -15.31 -22.61
C ILE A 291 -6.31 -14.92 -21.66
N PHE A 292 -6.17 -15.21 -20.36
CA PHE A 292 -7.10 -14.70 -19.33
C PHE A 292 -7.20 -13.17 -19.38
N CYS A 293 -6.06 -12.47 -19.40
CA CYS A 293 -6.02 -11.01 -19.42
C CYS A 293 -6.70 -10.45 -20.69
N CYS A 294 -6.38 -11.00 -21.87
CA CYS A 294 -7.03 -10.63 -23.13
C CYS A 294 -8.55 -10.82 -23.09
N MET A 295 -9.03 -11.96 -22.57
CA MET A 295 -10.46 -12.24 -22.47
C MET A 295 -11.16 -11.37 -21.44
N LEU A 296 -10.51 -11.10 -20.31
CA LEU A 296 -11.01 -10.21 -19.27
C LEU A 296 -11.26 -8.82 -19.84
N LEU A 297 -10.25 -8.23 -20.49
CA LEU A 297 -10.37 -6.89 -21.09
C LEU A 297 -11.49 -6.83 -22.12
N ARG A 298 -11.53 -7.79 -23.05
CA ARG A 298 -12.62 -7.89 -24.04
C ARG A 298 -14.00 -8.07 -23.39
N THR A 299 -14.08 -8.65 -22.20
CA THR A 299 -15.35 -8.81 -21.48
C THR A 299 -15.71 -7.49 -20.78
N CYS A 300 -14.76 -6.79 -20.18
CA CYS A 300 -14.95 -5.47 -19.55
C CYS A 300 -15.27 -4.36 -20.55
N GLU A 301 -14.77 -4.44 -21.79
CA GLU A 301 -15.07 -3.49 -22.88
C GLU A 301 -16.48 -3.69 -23.48
N LYS A 302 -17.13 -4.82 -23.20
CA LYS A 302 -18.45 -5.17 -23.72
C LYS A 302 -19.58 -4.71 -22.79
N ASP A 303 -20.81 -4.93 -23.26
CA ASP A 303 -22.04 -4.63 -22.53
C ASP A 303 -22.08 -5.35 -21.16
N PRO A 304 -22.60 -4.70 -20.10
CA PRO A 304 -22.81 -5.29 -18.77
C PRO A 304 -23.52 -6.66 -18.76
N ARG A 305 -24.31 -6.98 -19.78
CA ARG A 305 -24.96 -8.29 -19.98
C ARG A 305 -23.99 -9.44 -20.18
N THR A 306 -22.69 -9.17 -20.38
CA THR A 306 -21.63 -10.18 -20.47
C THR A 306 -21.16 -10.71 -19.10
N GLY A 307 -21.80 -10.34 -18.00
CA GLY A 307 -21.53 -10.89 -16.67
C GLY A 307 -21.45 -12.43 -16.56
N PRO A 308 -22.28 -13.22 -17.28
CA PRO A 308 -22.12 -14.68 -17.34
C PRO A 308 -20.78 -15.13 -17.94
N LEU A 309 -20.26 -14.42 -18.95
CA LEU A 309 -18.95 -14.70 -19.55
C LEU A 309 -17.82 -14.40 -18.56
N PHE A 310 -17.90 -13.29 -17.83
CA PHE A 310 -16.97 -12.97 -16.75
C PHE A 310 -16.96 -14.05 -15.67
N SER A 311 -18.14 -14.49 -15.22
CA SER A 311 -18.29 -15.54 -14.21
C SER A 311 -17.72 -16.88 -14.68
N TRP A 312 -17.93 -17.21 -15.95
CA TRP A 312 -17.37 -18.41 -16.58
C TRP A 312 -15.84 -18.32 -16.71
N LEU A 313 -15.30 -17.15 -17.07
CA LEU A 313 -13.86 -16.91 -17.16
C LEU A 313 -13.19 -17.12 -15.80
N LEU A 314 -13.71 -16.49 -14.73
CA LEU A 314 -13.18 -16.68 -13.37
C LEU A 314 -13.23 -18.14 -12.91
N ARG A 315 -14.33 -18.85 -13.21
CA ARG A 315 -14.44 -20.28 -12.87
C ARG A 315 -13.41 -21.13 -13.61
N SER A 316 -13.15 -20.81 -14.88
CA SER A 316 -12.22 -21.55 -15.73
C SER A 316 -10.76 -21.38 -15.29
N PHE A 317 -10.41 -20.22 -14.73
CA PHE A 317 -9.08 -19.90 -14.21
C PHE A 317 -8.97 -19.98 -12.68
N LYS A 318 -9.99 -20.52 -11.99
CA LYS A 318 -10.05 -20.49 -10.52
C LYS A 318 -8.79 -21.05 -9.85
N ARG A 319 -8.30 -22.19 -10.32
CA ARG A 319 -7.08 -22.83 -9.79
C ARG A 319 -5.87 -21.90 -9.88
N GLU A 320 -5.65 -21.32 -11.06
CA GLU A 320 -4.51 -20.43 -11.32
C GLU A 320 -4.60 -19.17 -10.45
N LEU A 321 -5.80 -18.56 -10.37
CA LEU A 321 -6.03 -17.35 -9.56
C LEU A 321 -5.92 -17.63 -8.05
N ASP A 322 -6.39 -18.79 -7.58
CA ASP A 322 -6.30 -19.19 -6.17
C ASP A 322 -4.85 -19.51 -5.76
N ALA A 323 -4.01 -19.96 -6.69
CA ALA A 323 -2.59 -20.25 -6.48
C ALA A 323 -1.69 -19.00 -6.54
N MET A 324 -2.23 -17.83 -6.91
CA MET A 324 -1.47 -16.57 -6.89
C MET A 324 -1.18 -16.13 -5.45
N PHE A 325 0.03 -15.60 -5.23
CA PHE A 325 0.45 -15.01 -3.96
C PHE A 325 -0.57 -13.98 -3.44
N LYS A 326 -0.87 -13.94 -2.13
CA LYS A 326 -1.91 -13.07 -1.54
C LYS A 326 -3.26 -13.15 -2.30
N THR A 327 -3.79 -14.36 -2.49
CA THR A 327 -5.03 -14.64 -3.25
C THR A 327 -6.24 -13.77 -2.84
N GLN A 328 -6.37 -13.39 -1.56
CA GLN A 328 -7.42 -12.50 -1.08
C GLN A 328 -7.45 -11.14 -1.78
N ILE A 329 -6.30 -10.61 -2.22
CA ILE A 329 -6.22 -9.36 -2.98
C ILE A 329 -6.76 -9.57 -4.39
N ILE A 330 -6.43 -10.70 -5.01
CA ILE A 330 -6.92 -11.09 -6.34
C ILE A 330 -8.44 -11.23 -6.31
N GLN A 331 -8.98 -11.91 -5.29
CA GLN A 331 -10.42 -12.04 -5.08
C GLN A 331 -11.11 -10.68 -4.86
N SER A 332 -10.45 -9.75 -4.16
CA SER A 332 -10.95 -8.37 -4.00
C SER A 332 -11.06 -7.65 -5.35
N TYR A 333 -10.03 -7.74 -6.20
CA TYR A 333 -10.07 -7.17 -7.54
C TYR A 333 -11.16 -7.79 -8.40
N THR A 334 -11.24 -9.11 -8.48
CA THR A 334 -12.27 -9.77 -9.30
C THR A 334 -13.69 -9.45 -8.81
N THR A 335 -13.88 -9.34 -7.50
CA THR A 335 -15.18 -8.91 -6.93
C THR A 335 -15.51 -7.47 -7.32
N LYS A 336 -14.53 -6.56 -7.24
CA LYS A 336 -14.71 -5.16 -7.61
C LYS A 336 -15.00 -5.00 -9.11
N ILE A 337 -14.29 -5.73 -9.97
CA ILE A 337 -14.53 -5.79 -11.41
C ILE A 337 -15.95 -6.31 -11.69
N GLY A 338 -16.35 -7.41 -11.04
CA GLY A 338 -17.70 -7.97 -11.13
C GLY A 338 -18.80 -6.95 -10.85
N LYS A 339 -18.61 -6.16 -9.79
CA LYS A 339 -19.53 -5.11 -9.41
C LYS A 339 -19.56 -3.94 -10.40
N ILE A 340 -18.39 -3.44 -10.80
CA ILE A 340 -18.25 -2.24 -11.65
C ILE A 340 -18.79 -2.49 -13.05
N TYR A 341 -18.32 -3.54 -13.72
CA TYR A 341 -18.61 -3.75 -15.14
C TYR A 341 -19.89 -4.53 -15.40
N PHE A 342 -20.30 -5.39 -14.45
CA PHE A 342 -21.38 -6.36 -14.68
C PHE A 342 -22.49 -6.30 -13.63
N ASN A 343 -22.43 -5.36 -12.67
CA ASN A 343 -23.38 -5.23 -11.56
C ASN A 343 -23.59 -6.54 -10.77
N ILE A 344 -22.57 -7.40 -10.72
CA ILE A 344 -22.60 -8.63 -9.92
C ILE A 344 -22.44 -8.23 -8.45
N GLN A 345 -23.41 -8.61 -7.63
CA GLN A 345 -23.34 -8.32 -6.20
C GLN A 345 -22.21 -9.13 -5.55
N PRO A 346 -21.37 -8.50 -4.71
CA PRO A 346 -20.33 -9.23 -3.99
C PRO A 346 -20.98 -10.29 -3.08
N PRO A 347 -20.28 -11.40 -2.80
CA PRO A 347 -20.74 -12.35 -1.81
C PRO A 347 -21.00 -11.63 -0.48
N PRO A 348 -22.06 -12.00 0.28
CA PRO A 348 -22.31 -11.41 1.58
C PRO A 348 -21.10 -11.59 2.48
N ASN A 349 -20.70 -10.56 3.22
CA ASN A 349 -19.63 -10.68 4.20
C ASN A 349 -20.08 -11.63 5.35
N MET A 350 -19.11 -12.27 6.04
CA MET A 350 -19.44 -13.22 7.13
C MET A 350 -20.23 -12.58 8.28
N MET A 351 -20.08 -11.26 8.52
CA MET A 351 -20.86 -10.53 9.53
C MET A 351 -22.33 -10.43 9.15
N ASN A 352 -22.65 -10.14 7.89
CA ASN A 352 -24.01 -10.10 7.35
C ASN A 352 -24.61 -11.52 7.31
N MET A 353 -23.81 -12.57 7.11
CA MET A 353 -24.28 -13.96 7.25
C MET A 353 -24.62 -14.32 8.70
N LEU A 354 -23.78 -13.95 9.67
CA LEU A 354 -24.03 -14.14 11.10
C LEU A 354 -25.25 -13.34 11.59
N GLU A 355 -25.40 -12.09 11.13
CA GLU A 355 -26.54 -11.24 11.43
C GLU A 355 -27.83 -11.79 10.81
N ASN A 356 -27.78 -12.29 9.57
CA ASN A 356 -28.92 -12.97 8.93
C ASN A 356 -29.24 -14.33 9.59
N MET A 357 -28.24 -15.07 10.07
CA MET A 357 -28.47 -16.30 10.84
C MET A 357 -29.07 -16.01 12.22
N MET A 358 -28.59 -14.99 12.94
CA MET A 358 -29.20 -14.56 14.20
C MET A 358 -30.60 -13.97 13.98
N GLY A 359 -30.84 -13.28 12.87
CA GLY A 359 -32.17 -12.81 12.46
C GLY A 359 -33.13 -13.95 12.13
N MET A 360 -32.67 -15.02 11.49
CA MET A 360 -33.48 -16.22 11.25
C MET A 360 -33.69 -17.06 12.51
N MET A 361 -32.69 -17.15 13.39
CA MET A 361 -32.79 -17.94 14.63
C MET A 361 -33.55 -17.20 15.74
N GLY A 362 -33.52 -15.86 15.74
CA GLY A 362 -34.33 -15.00 16.61
C GLY A 362 -35.74 -14.71 16.07
N GLY A 363 -36.01 -15.06 14.81
CA GLY A 363 -37.29 -14.83 14.13
C GLY A 363 -38.21 -16.05 14.02
N MET A 364 -37.80 -17.24 14.50
CA MET A 364 -38.65 -18.44 14.48
C MET A 364 -39.50 -18.57 15.74
N GLY A 365 -40.37 -17.57 15.95
CA GLY A 365 -41.60 -17.75 16.70
C GLY A 365 -42.68 -18.32 15.78
N GLY A 366 -42.87 -19.64 15.79
CA GLY A 366 -43.96 -20.28 15.05
C GLY A 366 -44.10 -21.78 15.32
N ALA A 367 -45.10 -22.13 16.16
CA ALA A 367 -45.63 -23.46 16.46
C ALA A 367 -44.95 -24.28 17.58
N GLY A 368 -45.43 -24.07 18.82
CA GLY A 368 -45.11 -24.93 19.96
C GLY A 368 -45.88 -24.59 21.24
N GLY A 369 -47.21 -24.76 21.22
CA GLY A 369 -48.03 -25.07 22.41
C GLY A 369 -47.99 -24.12 23.61
N GLY A 370 -48.69 -22.98 23.52
CA GLY A 370 -49.08 -22.21 24.70
C GLY A 370 -50.17 -22.94 25.49
N MET A 371 -49.80 -23.55 26.62
CA MET A 371 -50.76 -24.03 27.61
C MET A 371 -51.60 -22.87 28.16
N ASN A 372 -52.92 -23.07 28.20
CA ASN A 372 -53.87 -22.12 28.78
C ASN A 372 -53.63 -22.01 30.30
N PRO A 373 -53.38 -20.80 30.85
CA PRO A 373 -53.11 -20.59 32.28
C PRO A 373 -54.20 -21.14 33.22
N ALA A 374 -55.44 -21.24 32.75
CA ALA A 374 -56.55 -21.82 33.52
C ALA A 374 -56.39 -23.33 33.77
N MET A 375 -55.67 -24.05 32.91
CA MET A 375 -55.45 -25.50 33.06
C MET A 375 -54.35 -25.81 34.10
N MET A 376 -53.40 -24.89 34.26
CA MET A 376 -52.30 -25.02 35.22
C MET A 376 -52.76 -24.80 36.67
N GLN A 377 -53.78 -23.96 36.86
CA GLN A 377 -54.36 -23.68 38.18
C GLN A 377 -55.24 -24.82 38.71
N ALA A 378 -55.87 -25.60 37.81
CA ALA A 378 -56.66 -26.79 38.19
C ALA A 378 -55.78 -27.98 38.63
N MET A 379 -54.52 -28.07 38.16
CA MET A 379 -53.59 -29.13 38.57
C MET A 379 -52.96 -28.90 39.95
N MET A 380 -52.89 -27.65 40.44
CA MET A 380 -52.33 -27.35 41.76
C MET A 380 -53.32 -27.46 42.93
N GLN A 381 -54.61 -27.69 42.67
CA GLN A 381 -55.61 -27.89 43.73
C GLN A 381 -55.96 -29.38 43.97
N GLY A 382 -55.26 -30.30 43.29
CA GLY A 382 -55.44 -31.75 43.41
C GLY A 382 -54.25 -32.52 44.01
N MET A 383 -53.24 -31.80 44.52
CA MET A 383 -52.19 -32.31 45.42
C MET A 383 -52.26 -31.54 46.72
#